data_AF-A0AA90TXZ3-F1
#
_entry.id   AF-A0AA90TXZ3-F1
#
_cell.length_a   1.000
_cell.length_b   1.000
_cell.length_c   1.000
_cell.angle_alpha   90.00
_cell.angle_beta   90.00
_cell.angle_gamma   90.00
#
_symmetry.space_group_name_H-M   'P 1'
#
loop_
_entity.id
_entity.type
_entity.pdbx_description
1 polymer ?
#
loop_
_entity_poly.entity_id
_entity_poly.type
_entity_poly.pdbx_seq_one_letter_code
_entity_poly.pdbx_strand_id
1 'polypeptide(L)'
;MSEDRIGQSRKDFLREMFSGIPDIKGRTKLQKIVFLGQEELGLDKQFDYDEYHYGPYSQELTDTLDEMVFEGDIIEDCETHGEYITYCYRLSDSAVSSESKQIPSSTMMKLAKLAKLPRARIIDYVYRKYLPHRTPS
;
A
#
# COMPACT_ATOMS: atom_id res chain seq x y z
N MET A 1 13.16 -20.56 -6.19
CA MET A 1 14.50 -19.99 -5.89
C MET A 1 14.56 -18.49 -6.13
N SER A 2 14.18 -17.98 -7.31
CA SER A 2 14.14 -16.53 -7.63
C SER A 2 12.82 -15.85 -7.22
N GLU A 3 11.67 -16.47 -7.48
CA GLU A 3 10.35 -15.94 -7.12
C GLU A 3 10.16 -15.83 -5.60
N ASP A 4 10.60 -16.84 -4.85
CA ASP A 4 10.50 -16.83 -3.37
C ASP A 4 11.26 -15.65 -2.75
N ARG A 5 12.38 -15.23 -3.35
CA ARG A 5 13.16 -14.08 -2.86
C ARG A 5 12.47 -12.75 -3.13
N ILE A 6 11.80 -12.63 -4.28
CA ILE A 6 11.03 -11.43 -4.63
C ILE A 6 9.80 -11.33 -3.71
N GLY A 7 9.09 -12.44 -3.52
CA GLY A 7 7.96 -12.52 -2.59
C GLY A 7 8.37 -12.11 -1.17
N GLN A 8 9.48 -12.65 -0.66
CA GLN A 8 9.97 -12.27 0.66
C GLN A 8 10.34 -10.78 0.74
N SER A 9 11.02 -10.23 -0.28
CA SER A 9 11.36 -8.80 -0.34
C SER A 9 10.11 -7.91 -0.27
N ARG A 10 9.03 -8.28 -0.97
CA ARG A 10 7.74 -7.58 -0.95
C ARG A 10 7.07 -7.65 0.41
N LYS A 11 7.11 -8.81 1.07
CA LYS A 11 6.58 -8.96 2.44
C LYS A 11 7.36 -8.10 3.42
N ASP A 12 8.69 -8.12 3.36
CA ASP A 12 9.56 -7.30 4.22
C ASP A 12 9.30 -5.80 4.02
N PHE A 13 9.12 -5.37 2.77
CA PHE A 13 8.70 -4.00 2.42
C PHE A 13 7.41 -3.59 3.13
N LEU A 14 6.37 -4.43 3.03
CA LEU A 14 5.06 -4.15 3.61
C LEU A 14 5.11 -4.18 5.14
N ARG A 15 5.84 -5.13 5.75
CA ARG A 15 6.06 -5.16 7.20
C ARG A 15 6.72 -3.87 7.67
N GLU A 16 7.78 -3.42 6.99
CA GLU A 16 8.44 -2.15 7.31
C GLU A 16 7.46 -0.96 7.17
N MET A 17 6.66 -0.92 6.10
CA MET A 17 5.66 0.14 5.88
C MET A 17 4.62 0.20 6.99
N PHE A 18 4.01 -0.94 7.34
CA PHE A 18 2.98 -0.99 8.39
C PHE A 18 3.55 -0.72 9.78
N SER A 19 4.83 -1.02 10.02
CA SER A 19 5.48 -0.67 11.29
C SER A 19 5.55 0.85 11.51
N GLY A 20 5.73 1.62 10.43
CA GLY A 20 5.74 3.09 10.47
C GLY A 20 4.37 3.73 10.25
N ILE A 21 3.40 2.96 9.73
CA ILE A 21 2.04 3.41 9.42
C ILE A 21 1.06 2.35 9.95
N PRO A 22 0.74 2.40 11.26
CA PRO A 22 0.08 1.29 11.95
C PRO A 22 -1.32 0.98 11.43
N ASP A 23 -2.03 1.96 10.85
CA ASP A 23 -3.37 1.76 10.30
C ASP A 23 -3.50 2.39 8.91
N ILE A 24 -3.76 1.55 7.91
CA ILE A 24 -4.11 2.00 6.56
C ILE A 24 -5.54 1.59 6.23
N LYS A 25 -6.40 2.60 6.08
CA LYS A 25 -7.83 2.43 5.76
C LYS A 25 -8.08 2.50 4.25
N GLY A 26 -8.52 1.38 3.69
CA GLY A 26 -9.02 1.21 2.33
C GLY A 26 -7.98 0.66 1.35
N ARG A 27 -8.33 -0.46 0.70
CA ARG A 27 -7.52 -1.12 -0.35
C ARG A 27 -7.01 -0.16 -1.43
N THR A 28 -7.91 0.65 -2.00
CA THR A 28 -7.52 1.61 -3.06
C THR A 28 -6.51 2.64 -2.55
N LYS A 29 -6.65 3.06 -1.29
CA LYS A 29 -5.75 4.06 -0.71
C LYS A 29 -4.36 3.48 -0.48
N LEU A 30 -4.29 2.25 0.04
CA LEU A 30 -3.04 1.51 0.21
C LEU A 30 -2.29 1.39 -1.13
N GLN A 31 -2.98 0.92 -2.18
CA GLN A 31 -2.44 0.84 -3.54
C GLN A 31 -1.81 2.17 -4.01
N LYS A 32 -2.48 3.30 -3.74
CA LYS A 32 -1.94 4.62 -4.14
C LYS A 32 -0.75 5.06 -3.28
N ILE A 33 -0.73 4.75 -1.99
CA ILE A 33 0.39 5.11 -1.11
C ILE A 33 1.66 4.37 -1.54
N VAL A 34 1.56 3.06 -1.78
CA VAL A 34 2.70 2.25 -2.23
C VAL A 34 3.20 2.74 -3.60
N PHE A 35 2.28 2.96 -4.54
CA PHE A 35 2.60 3.53 -5.85
C PHE A 35 3.36 4.86 -5.76
N LEU A 36 2.84 5.83 -5.01
CA LEU A 36 3.49 7.14 -4.83
C LEU A 36 4.85 7.01 -4.13
N GLY A 37 5.01 6.03 -3.24
CA GLY A 37 6.29 5.70 -2.63
C GLY A 37 7.36 5.34 -3.68
N GLN A 38 7.02 4.45 -4.61
CA GLN A 38 7.93 4.02 -5.68
C GLN A 38 8.19 5.15 -6.70
N GLU A 39 7.13 5.84 -7.12
CA GLU A 39 7.22 6.79 -8.23
C GLU A 39 7.71 8.18 -7.84
N GLU A 40 7.41 8.65 -6.62
CA GLU A 40 7.73 10.02 -6.20
C GLU A 40 8.72 10.11 -5.03
N LEU A 41 8.82 9.06 -4.22
CA LEU A 41 9.63 9.07 -3.01
C LEU A 41 10.92 8.26 -3.12
N GLY A 42 11.19 7.68 -4.29
CA GLY A 42 12.42 6.98 -4.61
C GLY A 42 12.56 5.62 -3.90
N LEU A 43 11.44 4.97 -3.57
CA LEU A 43 11.47 3.59 -3.10
C LEU A 43 11.76 2.64 -4.27
N ASP A 44 12.38 1.51 -3.95
CA ASP A 44 12.62 0.45 -4.91
C ASP A 44 11.29 -0.04 -5.52
N LYS A 45 11.34 -0.39 -6.81
CA LYS A 45 10.18 -0.92 -7.53
C LYS A 45 9.90 -2.36 -7.10
N GLN A 46 9.15 -2.51 -6.02
CA GLN A 46 8.71 -3.80 -5.49
C GLN A 46 7.52 -4.37 -6.28
N PHE A 47 6.66 -3.49 -6.79
CA PHE A 47 5.41 -3.84 -7.44
C PHE A 47 5.26 -3.13 -8.79
N ASP A 48 4.78 -3.87 -9.79
CA ASP A 48 4.39 -3.31 -11.08
C ASP A 48 2.92 -2.87 -11.08
N TYR A 49 2.62 -1.83 -11.86
CA TYR A 49 1.31 -1.18 -11.89
C TYR A 49 0.79 -1.01 -13.31
N ASP A 50 -0.47 -1.39 -13.50
CA ASP A 50 -1.22 -1.18 -14.73
C ASP A 50 -2.30 -0.11 -14.56
N GLU A 51 -2.67 0.55 -15.66
CA GLU A 51 -3.75 1.53 -15.67
C GLU A 51 -5.13 0.88 -15.50
N TYR A 52 -5.71 0.95 -14.29
CA TYR A 52 -7.07 0.48 -14.03
C TYR A 52 -8.09 1.62 -13.95
N HIS A 53 -9.38 1.29 -13.77
CA HIS A 53 -10.49 2.26 -13.76
C HIS A 53 -10.27 3.47 -12.82
N TYR A 54 -9.54 3.31 -11.72
CA TYR A 54 -9.31 4.34 -10.70
C TYR A 54 -7.82 4.66 -10.49
N GLY A 55 -6.99 4.55 -11.52
CA GLY A 55 -5.54 4.77 -11.39
C GLY A 55 -4.70 3.50 -11.44
N PRO A 56 -3.39 3.65 -11.26
CA PRO A 56 -2.43 2.55 -11.19
C PRO A 56 -2.86 1.52 -10.14
N TYR A 57 -2.92 0.26 -10.54
CA TYR A 57 -3.26 -0.86 -9.69
C TYR A 57 -2.21 -1.96 -9.86
N SER A 58 -1.77 -2.53 -8.74
CA SER A 58 -0.86 -3.67 -8.74
C SER A 58 -1.58 -4.91 -8.22
N GLN A 59 -1.72 -5.92 -9.07
CA GLN A 59 -2.23 -7.23 -8.66
C GLN A 59 -1.25 -7.89 -7.67
N GLU A 60 0.04 -7.77 -7.92
CA GLU A 60 1.10 -8.33 -7.07
C GLU A 60 1.04 -7.81 -5.63
N LEU A 61 0.73 -6.53 -5.46
CA LEU A 61 0.52 -5.94 -4.13
C LEU A 61 -0.70 -6.51 -3.44
N THR A 62 -1.80 -6.73 -4.18
CA THR A 62 -2.99 -7.39 -3.64
C THR A 62 -2.67 -8.82 -3.23
N ASP A 63 -2.03 -9.60 -4.09
CA ASP A 63 -1.69 -10.99 -3.82
C ASP A 63 -0.74 -11.12 -2.63
N THR A 64 0.25 -10.22 -2.52
CA THR A 64 1.19 -10.21 -1.37
C THR A 64 0.45 -9.88 -0.06
N LEU A 65 -0.47 -8.91 -0.08
CA LEU A 65 -1.27 -8.59 1.11
C LEU A 65 -2.16 -9.76 1.52
N ASP A 66 -2.85 -10.38 0.56
CA ASP A 66 -3.73 -11.51 0.81
C ASP A 66 -2.94 -12.71 1.38
N GLU A 67 -1.73 -12.95 0.88
CA GLU A 67 -0.81 -13.95 1.43
C GLU A 67 -0.38 -13.61 2.87
N MET A 68 0.01 -12.37 3.14
CA MET A 68 0.39 -11.95 4.50
C MET A 68 -0.78 -11.99 5.49
N VAL A 69 -2.00 -11.75 5.03
CA VAL A 69 -3.22 -11.94 5.84
C VAL A 69 -3.44 -13.41 6.12
N PHE A 70 -3.29 -14.28 5.11
CA PHE A 70 -3.40 -15.73 5.27
C PHE A 70 -2.36 -16.30 6.24
N GLU A 71 -1.12 -15.78 6.21
CA GLU A 71 -0.03 -16.15 7.11
C GLU A 71 -0.19 -15.59 8.54
N GLY A 72 -1.07 -14.62 8.74
CA GLY A 72 -1.33 -13.99 10.05
C GLY A 72 -0.36 -12.85 10.41
N ASP A 73 0.41 -12.34 9.45
CA ASP A 73 1.27 -11.18 9.63
C ASP A 73 0.50 -9.86 9.58
N ILE A 74 -0.55 -9.81 8.76
CA ILE A 74 -1.42 -8.64 8.62
C ILE A 74 -2.82 -9.01 9.10
N ILE A 75 -3.41 -8.11 9.88
CA ILE A 75 -4.83 -8.17 10.25
C ILE A 75 -5.59 -7.31 9.24
N GLU A 76 -6.52 -7.94 8.52
CA GLU A 76 -7.56 -7.25 7.75
C GLU A 76 -8.84 -7.18 8.58
N ASP A 77 -9.30 -5.97 8.89
CA ASP A 77 -10.58 -5.71 9.56
C ASP A 77 -11.51 -4.91 8.63
N CYS A 78 -12.81 -4.90 8.91
CA CYS A 78 -13.82 -4.19 8.14
C CYS A 78 -14.54 -3.15 9.00
N GLU A 79 -14.40 -1.88 8.63
CA GLU A 79 -15.22 -0.80 9.21
C GLU A 79 -16.48 -0.60 8.37
N THR A 80 -17.65 -0.82 8.98
CA THR A 80 -18.95 -0.54 8.34
C THR A 80 -19.35 0.91 8.56
N HIS A 81 -19.69 1.59 7.47
CA HIS A 81 -20.17 2.96 7.48
C HIS A 81 -21.51 3.02 6.74
N GLY A 82 -22.60 2.69 7.42
CA GLY A 82 -23.91 2.56 6.77
C GLY A 82 -23.88 1.44 5.73
N GLU A 83 -24.00 1.80 4.44
CA GLU A 83 -24.04 0.84 3.33
C GLU A 83 -22.67 0.46 2.74
N TYR A 84 -21.59 1.15 3.14
CA TYR A 84 -20.25 0.89 2.61
C TYR A 84 -19.31 0.30 3.66
N ILE A 85 -18.43 -0.59 3.21
CA ILE A 85 -17.41 -1.27 4.02
C ILE A 85 -16.03 -0.73 3.62
N THR A 86 -15.20 -0.44 4.62
CA THR A 86 -13.80 -0.06 4.44
C THR A 86 -12.90 -1.12 5.08
N TYR A 87 -12.09 -1.79 4.25
CA TYR A 87 -11.04 -2.67 4.74
C TYR A 87 -9.91 -1.87 5.39
N CYS A 88 -9.51 -2.25 6.59
CA CYS A 88 -8.43 -1.64 7.36
C CYS A 88 -7.33 -2.67 7.58
N TYR A 89 -6.08 -2.27 7.33
CA TYR A 89 -4.92 -3.14 7.44
C TYR A 89 -3.98 -2.62 8.51
N ARG A 90 -3.49 -3.54 9.33
CA ARG A 90 -2.46 -3.31 10.36
C ARG A 90 -1.59 -4.54 10.52
N LEU A 91 -0.39 -4.37 11.07
CA LEU A 91 0.41 -5.51 11.50
C LEU A 91 -0.28 -6.27 12.63
N SER A 92 -0.16 -7.59 12.58
CA SER A 92 -0.48 -8.46 13.71
C SER A 92 0.56 -8.33 14.82
N ASP A 93 0.15 -8.57 16.07
CA ASP A 93 1.07 -8.67 17.20
C ASP A 93 2.04 -9.85 17.07
N SER A 94 1.68 -10.86 16.27
CA SER A 94 2.52 -12.03 15.96
C SER A 94 3.46 -11.80 14.79
N ALA A 95 3.36 -10.67 14.09
CA ALA A 95 4.17 -10.40 12.92
C ALA A 95 5.65 -10.33 13.30
N VAL A 96 6.50 -11.00 12.51
CA VAL A 96 7.94 -10.92 12.70
C VAL A 96 8.40 -9.50 12.38
N SER A 97 9.16 -8.89 13.28
CA SER A 97 9.74 -7.56 13.04
C SER A 97 10.62 -7.60 11.79
N SER A 98 10.38 -6.68 10.84
CA SER A 98 11.27 -6.57 9.70
C SER A 98 12.60 -5.95 10.15
N GLU A 99 13.71 -6.64 9.88
CA GLU A 99 15.06 -6.05 9.96
C GLU A 99 15.44 -5.29 8.67
N SER A 100 14.53 -5.25 7.68
CA SER A 100 14.75 -4.54 6.42
C SER A 100 14.93 -3.04 6.65
N LYS A 101 15.70 -2.42 5.74
CA LYS A 101 15.90 -0.97 5.66
C LYS A 101 15.56 -0.47 4.26
N GLN A 102 14.46 -0.97 3.72
CA GLN A 102 14.01 -0.64 2.37
C GLN A 102 13.33 0.74 2.32
N ILE A 103 12.83 1.26 3.46
CA ILE A 103 12.14 2.54 3.55
C ILE A 103 12.93 3.48 4.45
N PRO A 104 13.68 4.45 3.88
CA PRO A 104 14.36 5.47 4.67
C PRO A 104 13.38 6.22 5.59
N SER A 105 13.80 6.58 6.80
CA SER A 105 12.92 7.23 7.79
C SER A 105 12.29 8.52 7.26
N SER A 106 13.00 9.29 6.44
CA SER A 106 12.47 10.50 5.79
C SER A 106 11.34 10.19 4.80
N THR A 107 11.45 9.06 4.08
CA THR A 107 10.41 8.56 3.17
C THR A 107 9.24 8.00 3.97
N MET A 108 9.48 7.25 5.06
CA MET A 108 8.44 6.77 5.97
C MET A 108 7.58 7.93 6.50
N MET A 109 8.21 9.03 6.92
CA MET A 109 7.48 10.22 7.37
C MET A 109 6.59 10.82 6.27
N LYS A 110 7.00 10.78 5.01
CA LYS A 110 6.20 11.26 3.87
C LYS A 110 5.04 10.29 3.58
N LEU A 111 5.28 8.98 3.58
CA LEU A 111 4.24 7.97 3.43
C LEU A 111 3.19 8.07 4.54
N ALA A 112 3.62 8.25 5.79
CA ALA A 112 2.71 8.46 6.92
C ALA A 112 1.85 9.73 6.77
N LYS A 113 2.39 10.79 6.15
CA LYS A 113 1.60 11.98 5.79
C LYS A 113 0.56 11.66 4.71
N LEU A 114 0.93 10.91 3.67
CA LEU A 114 -0.02 10.44 2.65
C LEU A 114 -1.12 9.58 3.30
N ALA A 115 -0.77 8.65 4.18
CA ALA A 115 -1.72 7.80 4.90
C ALA A 115 -2.73 8.58 5.76
N LYS A 116 -2.44 9.82 6.17
CA LYS A 116 -3.38 10.69 6.89
C LYS A 116 -4.32 11.48 5.97
N LEU A 117 -4.05 11.57 4.68
CA LEU A 117 -4.94 12.28 3.75
C LEU A 117 -6.26 11.53 3.54
N PRO A 118 -7.37 12.24 3.29
CA PRO A 118 -8.63 11.60 2.89
C PRO A 118 -8.45 10.76 1.63
N ARG A 119 -9.11 9.60 1.56
CA ARG A 119 -9.05 8.67 0.40
C ARG A 119 -9.25 9.42 -0.93
N ALA A 120 -10.27 10.28 -1.00
CA ALA A 120 -10.59 11.05 -2.19
C ALA A 120 -9.43 11.94 -2.66
N ARG A 121 -8.66 12.55 -1.74
CA ARG A 121 -7.54 13.44 -2.07
C ARG A 121 -6.39 12.70 -2.72
N ILE A 122 -6.05 11.52 -2.21
CA ILE A 122 -4.96 10.71 -2.78
C ILE A 122 -5.38 10.18 -4.15
N ILE A 123 -6.61 9.69 -4.30
CA ILE A 123 -7.11 9.19 -5.58
C ILE A 123 -7.15 10.31 -6.62
N ASP A 124 -7.70 11.47 -6.28
CA ASP A 124 -7.77 12.64 -7.18
C ASP A 124 -6.37 13.10 -7.61
N TYR A 125 -5.41 13.17 -6.68
CA TYR A 125 -4.02 13.51 -7.01
C TYR A 125 -3.39 12.53 -8.00
N VAL A 126 -3.45 11.23 -7.70
CA VAL A 126 -2.89 10.19 -8.57
C VAL A 126 -3.56 10.23 -9.94
N TYR A 127 -4.87 10.36 -9.96
CA TYR A 127 -5.64 10.36 -11.20
C TYR A 127 -5.31 11.54 -12.10
N ARG A 128 -5.28 12.77 -11.57
CA ARG A 128 -4.95 13.96 -12.37
C ARG A 128 -3.52 13.93 -12.92
N LYS A 129 -2.58 13.40 -12.14
CA LYS A 129 -1.16 13.41 -12.49
C LYS A 129 -0.77 12.27 -13.43
N TYR A 130 -1.27 11.06 -13.16
CA TYR A 130 -0.85 9.84 -13.86
C TYR A 130 -1.88 9.32 -14.86
N LEU A 131 -3.12 9.81 -14.83
CA LEU A 131 -4.16 9.50 -15.82
C LEU A 131 -4.88 10.78 -16.31
N PRO A 132 -4.15 11.81 -16.78
CA PRO A 132 -4.76 13.09 -17.17
C PRO A 132 -5.83 12.93 -18.26
N HIS A 133 -5.67 11.92 -19.13
CA HIS A 133 -6.60 11.59 -20.21
C HIS A 133 -7.93 11.00 -19.75
N ARG A 134 -8.07 10.63 -18.47
CA ARG A 134 -9.30 10.06 -17.93
C ARG A 134 -10.11 11.05 -17.07
N THR A 135 -9.56 12.22 -16.71
CA THR A 135 -10.25 13.25 -15.91
C THR A 135 -11.71 13.43 -16.34
N PRO A 136 -12.73 13.14 -15.49
CA PRO A 136 -14.10 13.40 -15.88
C PRO A 136 -14.23 14.92 -16.11
N SER A 137 -14.67 15.26 -17.33
CA SER A 137 -15.03 16.60 -17.75
C SER A 137 -16.11 17.21 -16.85
#